data_AF-G2YEY8-F1
#
_entry.id   AF-G2YEY8-F1
#
_cell.length_a   1.000
_cell.length_b   1.000
_cell.length_c   1.000
_cell.angle_alpha   90.00
_cell.angle_beta   90.00
_cell.angle_gamma   90.00
#
_symmetry.space_group_name_H-M   'P 1'
#
loop_
_entity.id
_entity.type
_entity.pdbx_description
1 polymer ?
#
loop_
_entity_poly.entity_id
_entity_poly.type
_entity_poly.pdbx_seq_one_letter_code
_entity_poly.pdbx_strand_id
1 'polypeptide(L)'
;MDILQTNPILTAVSVVGVTLLDYFFTRLYAAQMLMVKLQTQGCPVAPGHSFFFEHLFLLGKMSNCLPKDAHYQYMFGEIYRDNFESTGVYYMDLWRMTAISIMQTNTLISARKADPMPRFFKPIVGGPCIFDMPQDSWRPWRAVFNNTFNNEHFQKLVPEMVKQIEVYKDILREHAEKGG
;
A
#
# COMPACT_ATOMS: atom_id res chain seq x y z
N MET A 1 7.96 49.93 -12.47
CA MET A 1 7.10 48.82 -11.99
C MET A 1 6.71 48.00 -13.23
N ASP A 2 7.71 47.57 -14.02
CA ASP A 2 7.54 47.31 -15.46
C ASP A 2 8.26 46.04 -15.96
N ILE A 3 8.59 45.12 -15.05
CA ILE A 3 9.29 43.86 -15.41
C ILE A 3 8.28 42.72 -15.64
N LEU A 4 7.00 42.92 -15.30
CA LEU A 4 5.95 41.90 -15.40
C LEU A 4 5.14 41.97 -16.71
N GLN A 5 5.41 42.92 -17.60
CA GLN A 5 4.61 43.13 -18.82
C GLN A 5 5.25 42.63 -20.12
N THR A 6 6.49 42.17 -20.10
CA THR A 6 7.22 41.88 -21.36
C THR A 6 6.84 40.57 -22.03
N ASN A 7 6.22 39.61 -21.34
CA ASN A 7 5.64 38.40 -21.96
C ASN A 7 4.59 37.75 -21.03
N PRO A 8 3.28 37.88 -21.30
CA PRO A 8 2.23 37.35 -20.42
C PRO A 8 2.28 35.82 -20.26
N ILE A 9 2.82 35.11 -21.26
CA ILE A 9 3.03 33.66 -21.21
C ILE A 9 4.17 33.31 -20.24
N LEU A 10 5.27 34.07 -20.26
CA LEU A 10 6.42 33.82 -19.40
C LEU A 10 6.08 34.07 -17.93
N THR A 11 5.30 35.11 -17.64
CA THR A 11 4.82 35.39 -16.28
C THR A 11 3.84 34.32 -15.81
N ALA A 12 2.91 33.87 -16.66
CA ALA A 12 2.00 32.77 -16.31
C ALA A 12 2.74 31.47 -15.98
N VAL A 13 3.71 31.06 -16.82
CA VAL A 13 4.54 29.87 -16.57
C VAL A 13 5.36 30.02 -15.28
N SER A 14 5.92 31.20 -15.03
CA SER A 14 6.69 31.46 -13.82
C SER A 14 5.83 31.37 -12.56
N VAL A 15 4.62 31.93 -12.59
CA VAL A 15 3.67 31.86 -11.47
C VAL A 15 3.26 30.40 -11.21
N VAL A 16 2.93 29.62 -12.25
CA VAL A 16 2.62 28.20 -12.10
C VAL A 16 3.81 27.41 -11.57
N GLY A 17 5.03 27.70 -12.03
CA GLY A 17 6.25 27.08 -11.53
C GLY A 17 6.45 27.35 -10.03
N VAL A 18 6.30 28.61 -9.61
CA VAL A 18 6.46 29.01 -8.20
C VAL A 18 5.39 28.37 -7.32
N THR A 19 4.12 28.32 -7.75
CA THR A 19 3.05 27.70 -6.95
C THR A 19 3.23 26.19 -6.83
N LEU A 20 3.66 25.51 -7.89
CA LEU A 20 3.97 24.08 -7.84
C LEU A 20 5.15 23.80 -6.91
N LEU A 21 6.20 24.62 -6.95
CA LEU A 21 7.35 24.50 -6.06
C LEU A 21 6.95 24.74 -4.60
N ASP A 22 6.19 25.80 -4.32
CA ASP A 22 5.71 26.09 -2.97
C ASP A 22 4.83 24.96 -2.41
N TYR A 23 3.87 24.47 -3.20
CA TYR A 23 3.06 23.30 -2.84
C TYR A 23 3.91 22.05 -2.60
N PHE A 24 4.92 21.82 -3.43
CA PHE A 24 5.83 20.69 -3.29
C PHE A 24 6.65 20.77 -1.99
N PHE A 25 7.25 21.93 -1.69
CA PHE A 25 8.06 22.11 -0.49
C PHE A 25 7.23 22.11 0.80
N THR A 26 6.05 22.72 0.79
CA THR A 26 5.14 22.68 1.95
C THR A 26 4.70 21.26 2.27
N ARG A 27 4.36 20.47 1.23
CA ARG A 27 3.99 19.06 1.40
C ARG A 27 5.17 18.19 1.86
N LEU A 28 6.36 18.42 1.30
CA LEU A 28 7.59 17.74 1.72
C LEU A 28 7.90 18.04 3.19
N TYR A 29 7.86 19.31 3.59
CA TYR A 29 8.13 19.72 4.96
C TYR A 29 7.12 19.12 5.95
N ALA A 30 5.84 19.10 5.59
CA ALA A 30 4.80 18.49 6.42
C ALA A 30 5.03 16.98 6.66
N ALA A 31 5.46 16.24 5.63
CA ALA A 31 5.76 14.81 5.74
C ALA A 31 6.96 14.55 6.67
N GLN A 32 8.05 15.30 6.46
CA GLN A 32 9.26 15.21 7.29
C GLN A 32 9.00 15.53 8.75
N MET A 33 8.29 16.62 9.03
CA MET A 33 8.01 17.04 10.40
C MET A 33 7.14 16.02 11.13
N LEU A 34 6.29 15.28 10.42
CA LEU A 34 5.49 14.22 11.03
C LEU A 34 6.36 13.04 11.47
N MET A 35 7.33 12.60 10.66
CA MET A 35 8.27 11.54 11.06
C MET A 35 9.15 11.97 12.23
N VAL A 36 9.70 13.20 12.18
CA VAL A 36 10.50 13.74 13.29
C VAL A 36 9.67 13.81 14.57
N LYS A 37 8.41 14.23 14.50
CA LYS A 37 7.51 14.26 15.65
C LYS A 37 7.24 12.85 16.21
N LEU A 38 7.07 11.84 15.36
CA LEU A 38 6.90 10.45 15.81
C LEU A 38 8.17 9.92 16.46
N GLN A 39 9.34 10.25 15.92
CA GLN A 39 10.63 9.88 16.52
C GLN A 39 10.82 10.53 17.89
N THR A 40 10.50 11.82 18.06
CA THR A 40 10.62 12.49 19.36
C THR A 40 9.62 11.97 20.40
N GLN A 41 8.51 11.39 19.96
CA GLN A 41 7.54 10.70 20.83
C GLN A 41 7.99 9.28 21.23
N GLY A 42 9.13 8.81 20.73
CA GLY A 42 9.61 7.45 20.99
C GLY A 42 8.86 6.36 20.21
N CYS A 43 8.13 6.72 19.16
CA CYS A 43 7.48 5.75 18.30
C CYS A 43 8.53 4.99 17.46
N PRO A 44 8.30 3.70 17.14
CA PRO A 44 9.18 2.91 16.29
C PRO A 44 9.11 3.41 14.84
N VAL A 45 10.06 4.25 14.43
CA VAL A 45 10.16 4.75 13.05
C VAL A 45 11.32 4.04 12.34
N ALA A 46 11.12 3.67 11.08
CA ALA A 46 12.14 3.01 10.27
C ALA A 46 13.46 3.81 10.23
N PRO A 47 14.63 3.13 10.22
CA PRO A 47 15.93 3.79 10.25
C PRO A 47 16.24 4.50 8.92
N GLY A 48 17.21 5.42 8.95
CA GLY A 48 17.74 6.04 7.72
C GLY A 48 16.92 7.20 7.15
N HIS A 49 16.23 7.97 8.01
CA HIS A 49 15.49 9.17 7.62
C HIS A 49 16.41 10.19 6.93
N SER A 50 16.20 10.39 5.62
CA SER A 50 16.88 11.40 4.81
C SER A 50 15.91 12.52 4.46
N PHE A 51 16.35 13.79 4.44
CA PHE A 51 15.45 14.94 4.18
C PHE A 51 14.65 14.77 2.87
N PHE A 52 15.29 14.53 1.73
CA PHE A 52 14.57 14.56 0.45
C PHE A 52 13.95 13.22 0.02
N PHE A 53 14.56 12.10 0.38
CA PHE A 53 14.15 10.75 -0.05
C PHE A 53 13.63 9.87 1.09
N GLU A 54 13.67 10.35 2.34
CA GLU A 54 13.15 9.66 3.52
C GLU A 54 13.58 8.19 3.55
N HIS A 55 12.62 7.26 3.56
CA HIS A 55 12.83 5.82 3.57
C HIS A 55 12.89 5.18 2.17
N LEU A 56 12.73 5.94 1.08
CA LEU A 56 12.87 5.40 -0.28
C LEU A 56 14.29 4.89 -0.54
N PHE A 57 15.30 5.52 0.07
CA PHE A 57 16.68 5.04 -0.04
C PHE A 57 16.89 3.72 0.71
N LEU A 58 16.23 3.55 1.86
CA LEU A 58 16.20 2.26 2.57
C LEU A 58 15.53 1.19 1.71
N LEU A 59 14.41 1.50 1.05
CA LEU A 59 13.76 0.57 0.12
C LEU A 59 14.66 0.22 -1.08
N GLY A 60 15.36 1.20 -1.66
CA GLY A 60 16.31 0.94 -2.74
C GLY A 60 17.45 0.01 -2.32
N LYS A 61 17.96 0.16 -1.09
CA LYS A 61 18.94 -0.77 -0.51
C LYS A 61 18.36 -2.17 -0.33
N MET A 62 17.16 -2.28 0.25
CA MET A 62 16.50 -3.57 0.45
C MET A 62 16.16 -4.26 -0.88
N SER A 63 15.80 -3.49 -1.91
CA SER A 63 15.53 -4.01 -3.25
C SER A 63 16.76 -4.66 -3.88
N ASN A 64 17.97 -4.21 -3.54
CA ASN A 64 19.21 -4.83 -4.03
C ASN A 64 19.57 -6.10 -3.24
N CYS A 65 19.03 -6.28 -2.03
CA CYS A 65 19.22 -7.49 -1.22
C CYS A 65 18.26 -8.62 -1.63
N LEU A 66 17.14 -8.29 -2.25
CA LEU A 66 16.14 -9.25 -2.70
C LEU A 66 16.43 -9.78 -4.10
N PRO A 67 15.97 -11.01 -4.42
CA PRO A 67 15.96 -11.51 -5.80
C PRO A 67 15.26 -10.54 -6.75
N LYS A 68 15.73 -10.45 -8.00
CA LYS A 68 15.22 -9.51 -9.01
C LYS A 68 13.71 -9.61 -9.23
N ASP A 69 13.13 -10.80 -9.05
CA ASP A 69 11.70 -11.08 -9.24
C ASP A 69 10.92 -11.14 -7.92
N ALA A 70 11.52 -10.72 -6.80
CA ALA A 70 10.85 -10.69 -5.51
C ALA A 70 9.81 -9.57 -5.48
N HIS A 71 8.64 -9.89 -4.93
CA HIS A 71 7.60 -8.89 -4.70
C HIS A 71 8.08 -7.82 -3.69
N TYR A 72 7.78 -6.55 -3.96
CA TYR A 72 8.26 -5.43 -3.14
C TYR A 72 7.85 -5.52 -1.66
N GLN A 73 6.78 -6.25 -1.34
CA GLN A 73 6.34 -6.45 0.03
C GLN A 73 7.37 -7.18 0.92
N TYR A 74 8.23 -8.01 0.32
CA TYR A 74 9.29 -8.67 1.07
C TYR A 74 10.26 -7.67 1.70
N MET A 75 10.49 -6.49 1.07
CA MET A 75 11.34 -5.45 1.65
C MET A 75 10.85 -4.97 3.01
N PHE A 76 9.53 -4.81 3.18
CA PHE A 76 8.95 -4.40 4.47
C PHE A 76 9.08 -5.50 5.52
N GLY A 77 8.98 -6.78 5.11
CA GLY A 77 9.21 -7.93 5.99
C GLY A 77 10.63 -8.02 6.50
N GLU A 78 11.63 -7.78 5.64
CA GLU A 78 13.04 -7.76 6.05
C GLU A 78 13.33 -6.59 7.01
N ILE A 79 12.84 -5.38 6.71
CA ILE A 79 12.99 -4.21 7.60
C ILE A 79 12.38 -4.47 8.98
N TYR A 80 11.21 -5.11 9.01
CA TYR A 80 10.54 -5.52 10.23
C TYR A 80 11.43 -6.48 11.04
N ARG A 81 11.92 -7.54 10.40
CA ARG A 81 12.72 -8.58 11.03
C ARG A 81 14.03 -8.03 11.61
N ASP A 82 14.67 -7.13 10.90
CA ASP A 82 15.96 -6.57 11.31
C ASP A 82 15.88 -5.60 12.49
N ASN A 83 14.78 -4.83 12.60
CA ASN A 83 14.76 -3.65 13.50
C ASN A 83 13.55 -3.59 14.44
N PHE A 84 12.46 -4.30 14.15
CA PHE A 84 11.16 -4.07 14.79
C PHE A 84 10.43 -5.33 15.25
N GLU A 85 11.10 -6.50 15.23
CA GLU A 85 10.52 -7.77 15.69
C GLU A 85 10.04 -7.70 17.15
N SER A 86 10.77 -6.99 18.01
CA SER A 86 10.39 -6.78 19.42
C SER A 86 9.20 -5.83 19.61
N THR A 87 9.02 -4.86 18.71
CA THR A 87 7.98 -3.84 18.83
C THR A 87 6.67 -4.25 18.14
N GLY A 88 6.74 -5.09 17.09
CA GLY A 88 5.55 -5.60 16.39
C GLY A 88 4.86 -4.60 15.46
N VAL A 89 5.37 -3.37 15.38
CA VAL A 89 4.87 -2.29 14.51
C VAL A 89 5.98 -1.30 14.23
N TYR A 90 5.98 -0.69 13.04
CA TYR A 90 6.81 0.47 12.75
C TYR A 90 6.17 1.41 11.73
N TYR A 91 6.60 2.67 11.78
CA TYR A 91 6.19 3.73 10.87
C TYR A 91 7.24 3.92 9.79
N MET A 92 6.78 4.10 8.55
CA MET A 92 7.62 4.43 7.41
C MET A 92 6.95 5.49 6.55
N ASP A 93 7.72 6.48 6.12
CA ASP A 93 7.21 7.46 5.18
C ASP A 93 7.50 7.04 3.74
N LEU A 94 6.45 7.06 2.94
CA LEU A 94 6.47 6.79 1.52
C LEU A 94 5.88 7.96 0.74
N TRP A 95 5.96 9.20 1.24
CA TRP A 95 5.24 10.39 0.76
C TRP A 95 5.18 10.61 -0.76
N ARG A 96 6.16 10.12 -1.53
CA ARG A 96 6.15 10.16 -3.01
C ARG A 96 5.25 9.10 -3.67
N MET A 97 5.12 7.94 -3.04
CA MET A 97 4.35 6.80 -3.50
C MET A 97 2.95 6.80 -2.87
N THR A 98 2.87 6.93 -1.55
CA THR A 98 1.63 6.84 -0.77
C THR A 98 1.69 7.77 0.45
N ALA A 99 0.60 7.84 1.22
CA ALA A 99 0.67 8.39 2.57
C ALA A 99 1.57 7.51 3.46
N ILE A 100 1.83 7.98 4.68
CA ILE A 100 2.58 7.26 5.71
C ILE A 100 2.04 5.84 5.83
N SER A 101 2.95 4.89 5.73
CA SER A 101 2.63 3.47 5.81
C SER A 101 2.98 2.97 7.20
N ILE A 102 1.99 2.39 7.86
CA ILE A 102 2.16 1.70 9.14
C ILE A 102 2.22 0.22 8.79
N MET A 103 3.36 -0.41 9.09
CA MET A 103 3.50 -1.86 8.94
C MET A 103 3.33 -2.50 10.30
N GLN A 104 2.43 -3.46 10.38
CA GLN A 104 1.95 -3.98 11.66
C GLN A 104 1.75 -5.48 11.61
N THR A 105 2.49 -6.16 12.48
CA THR A 105 2.50 -7.60 12.61
C THR A 105 1.82 -8.04 13.91
N ASN A 106 1.61 -7.10 14.83
CA ASN A 106 0.85 -7.30 16.06
C ASN A 106 -0.65 -7.46 15.78
N THR A 107 -1.18 -8.66 16.04
CA THR A 107 -2.58 -9.04 15.80
C THR A 107 -3.59 -8.23 16.60
N LEU A 108 -3.22 -7.73 17.79
CA LEU A 108 -4.12 -6.93 18.64
C LEU A 108 -4.43 -5.58 18.00
N ILE A 109 -3.42 -4.99 17.37
CA ILE A 109 -3.58 -3.72 16.67
C ILE A 109 -4.21 -3.99 15.28
N SER A 110 -3.91 -5.14 14.65
CA SER A 110 -4.35 -5.44 13.27
C SER A 110 -5.83 -5.83 13.18
N ALA A 111 -6.46 -6.08 14.31
CA ALA A 111 -7.89 -6.33 14.40
C ALA A 111 -8.74 -5.10 13.99
N ARG A 112 -8.18 -3.89 14.08
CA ARG A 112 -8.88 -2.66 13.67
C ARG A 112 -8.69 -2.41 12.17
N LYS A 113 -9.79 -2.20 11.46
CA LYS A 113 -9.77 -1.74 10.06
C LYS A 113 -9.12 -0.36 9.98
N ALA A 114 -8.21 -0.17 9.02
CA ALA A 114 -7.56 1.11 8.81
C ALA A 114 -8.55 2.14 8.25
N ASP A 115 -8.52 3.36 8.79
CA ASP A 115 -9.40 4.46 8.37
C ASP A 115 -9.34 4.80 6.86
N PRO A 116 -8.19 4.69 6.13
CA PRO A 116 -8.17 4.94 4.68
C PRO A 116 -8.77 3.80 3.83
N MET A 117 -9.11 2.65 4.42
CA MET A 117 -9.57 1.47 3.68
C MET A 117 -10.80 1.72 2.80
N PRO A 118 -11.85 2.46 3.25
CA PRO A 118 -12.99 2.75 2.39
C PRO A 118 -12.63 3.61 1.18
N ARG A 119 -11.69 4.53 1.34
CA ARG A 119 -11.21 5.37 0.22
C ARG A 119 -10.45 4.54 -0.81
N PHE A 120 -9.72 3.52 -0.36
CA PHE A 120 -9.00 2.60 -1.22
C PHE A 120 -9.93 1.69 -2.02
N PHE A 121 -10.97 1.12 -1.40
CA PHE A 121 -11.90 0.21 -2.09
C PHE A 121 -13.00 0.89 -2.89
N LYS A 122 -13.35 2.14 -2.59
CA LYS A 122 -14.38 2.90 -3.32
C LYS A 122 -14.22 2.89 -4.85
N PRO A 123 -13.03 3.14 -5.45
CA PRO A 123 -12.88 3.05 -6.91
C PRO A 123 -12.96 1.63 -7.47
N ILE A 124 -12.73 0.59 -6.65
CA ILE A 124 -12.73 -0.81 -7.07
C ILE A 124 -14.15 -1.39 -7.07
N VAL A 125 -14.88 -1.18 -5.98
CA VAL A 125 -16.19 -1.80 -5.73
C VAL A 125 -17.34 -0.82 -6.03
N GLY A 126 -17.06 0.49 -6.15
CA GLY A 126 -18.08 1.53 -6.37
C GLY A 126 -18.88 1.91 -5.13
N GLY A 127 -18.65 1.25 -3.99
CA GLY A 127 -19.35 1.49 -2.73
C GLY A 127 -18.77 0.66 -1.57
N PRO A 128 -19.42 0.71 -0.40
CA PRO A 128 -19.01 -0.10 0.76
C PRO A 128 -19.05 -1.59 0.43
N CYS A 129 -17.98 -2.30 0.79
CA CYS A 129 -17.80 -3.73 0.63
C CYS A 129 -17.53 -4.41 1.98
N ILE A 130 -17.54 -5.74 2.01
CA ILE A 130 -17.34 -6.49 3.26
C ILE A 130 -15.97 -6.17 3.92
N PHE A 131 -14.99 -5.70 3.12
CA PHE A 131 -13.65 -5.38 3.58
C PHE A 131 -13.55 -4.03 4.29
N ASP A 132 -14.33 -3.02 3.91
CA ASP A 132 -14.22 -1.65 4.44
C ASP A 132 -15.41 -1.23 5.34
N MET A 133 -16.53 -1.96 5.31
CA MET A 133 -17.72 -1.64 6.12
C MET A 133 -17.44 -1.58 7.64
N PRO A 134 -18.07 -0.65 8.39
CA PRO A 134 -18.10 -0.66 9.85
C PRO A 134 -18.68 -1.95 10.41
N GLN A 135 -18.37 -2.27 11.68
CA GLN A 135 -18.72 -3.55 12.30
C GLN A 135 -20.22 -3.85 12.26
N ASP A 136 -21.07 -2.85 12.51
CA ASP A 136 -22.52 -3.02 12.58
C ASP A 136 -23.11 -3.43 11.23
N SER A 137 -22.70 -2.75 10.16
CA SER A 137 -23.10 -3.09 8.79
C SER A 137 -22.44 -4.39 8.32
N TRP A 138 -21.23 -4.69 8.78
CA TRP A 138 -20.48 -5.86 8.33
C TRP A 138 -21.07 -7.20 8.84
N ARG A 139 -21.58 -7.25 10.08
CA ARG A 139 -22.04 -8.51 10.71
C ARG A 139 -23.11 -9.25 9.88
N PRO A 140 -24.20 -8.61 9.41
CA PRO A 140 -25.20 -9.27 8.59
C PRO A 140 -24.63 -9.78 7.26
N TRP A 141 -23.83 -8.97 6.57
CA TRP A 141 -23.22 -9.36 5.29
C TRP A 141 -22.23 -10.51 5.46
N ARG A 142 -21.49 -10.54 6.57
CA ARG A 142 -20.62 -11.68 6.91
C ARG A 142 -21.42 -12.96 7.13
N ALA A 143 -22.57 -12.90 7.79
CA ALA A 143 -23.41 -14.08 7.98
C ALA A 143 -23.90 -14.65 6.64
N VAL A 144 -24.36 -13.78 5.73
CA VAL A 144 -24.75 -14.18 4.36
C VAL A 144 -23.56 -14.79 3.61
N PHE A 145 -22.41 -14.12 3.65
CA PHE A 145 -21.18 -14.61 3.01
C PHE A 145 -20.77 -15.99 3.55
N ASN A 146 -20.73 -16.17 4.87
CA ASN A 146 -20.36 -17.43 5.50
C ASN A 146 -21.29 -18.59 5.10
N ASN A 147 -22.59 -18.33 4.91
CA ASN A 147 -23.53 -19.35 4.46
C ASN A 147 -23.20 -19.88 3.06
N THR A 148 -22.64 -19.05 2.17
CA THR A 148 -22.17 -19.49 0.85
C THR A 148 -20.95 -20.42 0.96
N PHE A 149 -20.08 -20.19 1.95
CA PHE A 149 -18.91 -21.04 2.22
C PHE A 149 -19.20 -22.15 3.24
N ASN A 150 -20.44 -22.63 3.31
CA ASN A 150 -20.77 -23.79 4.12
C ASN A 150 -20.13 -25.07 3.52
N ASN A 151 -19.80 -26.04 4.38
CA ASN A 151 -19.07 -27.24 3.97
C ASN A 151 -19.84 -28.04 2.89
N GLU A 152 -21.14 -28.24 3.06
CA GLU A 152 -21.96 -29.02 2.12
C GLU A 152 -22.03 -28.40 0.71
N HIS A 153 -22.18 -27.08 0.62
CA HIS A 153 -22.17 -26.34 -0.64
C HIS A 153 -20.78 -26.38 -1.26
N PHE A 154 -19.73 -26.20 -0.46
CA PHE A 154 -18.35 -26.28 -0.93
C PHE A 154 -18.02 -27.65 -1.53
N GLN A 155 -18.39 -28.75 -0.86
CA GLN A 155 -18.18 -30.11 -1.37
C GLN A 155 -18.89 -30.37 -2.70
N LYS A 156 -20.06 -29.76 -2.94
CA LYS A 156 -20.78 -29.87 -4.22
C LYS A 156 -20.04 -29.17 -5.37
N LEU A 157 -19.24 -28.14 -5.07
CA LEU A 157 -18.46 -27.41 -6.08
C LEU A 157 -17.13 -28.10 -6.42
N VAL A 158 -16.61 -28.95 -5.52
CA VAL A 158 -15.31 -29.62 -5.70
C VAL A 158 -15.19 -30.38 -7.02
N PRO A 159 -16.16 -31.22 -7.45
CA PRO A 159 -16.05 -31.96 -8.71
C PRO A 159 -15.91 -31.04 -9.93
N GLU A 160 -16.67 -29.94 -9.97
CA GLU A 160 -16.58 -28.98 -11.08
C GLU A 160 -15.25 -28.22 -11.03
N MET A 161 -14.76 -27.82 -9.85
CA MET A 161 -13.43 -27.22 -9.71
C MET A 161 -12.33 -28.16 -10.22
N VAL A 162 -12.38 -29.45 -9.88
CA VAL A 162 -11.42 -30.45 -10.37
C VAL A 162 -11.45 -30.53 -11.90
N LYS A 163 -12.65 -30.57 -12.50
CA LYS A 163 -12.80 -30.57 -13.96
C LYS A 163 -12.19 -29.34 -14.62
N GLN A 164 -12.41 -28.15 -14.07
CA GLN A 164 -11.83 -26.91 -14.61
C GLN A 164 -10.31 -26.89 -14.48
N ILE A 165 -9.78 -27.41 -13.36
CA ILE A 165 -8.33 -27.55 -13.15
C ILE A 165 -7.72 -28.56 -14.13
N GLU A 166 -8.40 -29.66 -14.42
CA GLU A 166 -7.95 -30.64 -15.42
C GLU A 166 -7.84 -30.02 -16.81
N VAL A 167 -8.86 -29.28 -17.24
CA VAL A 167 -8.82 -28.55 -18.52
C VAL A 167 -7.66 -27.55 -18.55
N TYR A 168 -7.49 -26.75 -17.49
CA TYR A 168 -6.39 -25.79 -17.42
C TYR A 168 -5.01 -26.47 -17.45
N LYS A 169 -4.86 -27.59 -16.73
CA LYS A 169 -3.65 -28.42 -16.71
C LYS A 169 -3.32 -28.95 -18.11
N ASP A 170 -4.31 -29.43 -18.85
CA ASP A 170 -4.11 -29.97 -20.19
C ASP A 170 -3.70 -28.87 -21.18
N ILE A 171 -4.31 -27.68 -21.08
CA ILE A 171 -3.90 -26.50 -21.86
C ILE A 171 -2.45 -26.12 -21.56
N LEU A 172 -2.05 -26.09 -20.28
CA LEU A 172 -0.67 -25.77 -19.91
C LEU A 172 0.33 -26.80 -20.46
N ARG A 173 -0.02 -28.08 -20.46
CA ARG A 173 0.82 -29.14 -21.04
C ARG A 173 0.98 -28.98 -22.54
N GLU A 174 -0.12 -28.69 -23.25
CA GLU A 174 -0.08 -28.45 -24.68
C GLU A 174 0.85 -27.28 -25.04
N HIS A 175 0.81 -26.18 -24.29
CA HIS A 175 1.70 -25.03 -24.50
C HIS A 175 3.16 -25.37 -24.19
N ALA A 176 3.41 -26.15 -23.13
CA ALA A 176 4.76 -26.59 -22.78
C ALA A 176 5.37 -27.52 -23.85
N GLU A 177 4.57 -28.42 -24.44
CA GLU A 177 5.01 -29.32 -25.52
C GLU A 177 5.26 -28.56 -26.83
N LYS A 178 4.52 -27.47 -27.08
CA LYS A 178 4.71 -26.59 -28.25
C LYS A 178 5.86 -25.59 -28.10
N GLY A 179 6.48 -25.50 -26.92
CA GLY A 179 7.68 -24.69 -26.68
C GLY A 179 7.44 -23.24 -26.27
N GLY A 180 6.22 -22.87 -25.83
CA GLY A 180 5.87 -21.50 -25.42
C GLY A 180 5.57 -20.56 -26.58
#